data_AF-A0A523BHJ3-F1
#
_entry.id   AF-A0A523BHJ3-F1
#
_cell.length_a   1.000
_cell.length_b   1.000
_cell.length_c   1.000
_cell.angle_alpha   90.00
_cell.angle_beta   90.00
_cell.angle_gamma   90.00
#
_symmetry.space_group_name_H-M   'P 1'
#
loop_
_entity.id
_entity.type
_entity.pdbx_description
1 polymer ?
#
loop_
_entity_poly.entity_id
_entity_poly.type
_entity_poly.pdbx_seq_one_letter_code
_entity_poly.pdbx_strand_id
1 'polypeptide(L)'
;MLGNDTCIERKTVRDFLSSIYDGRLFNQVKRMRELYKKVVLIVEGDLLGLDGREKKILYSAISRIIAEGISVVNTPDRDATVEFIASLAEKRQKEGLQSITARRKGRVEEKERTLFILQGFPGIGPKLSEKLLIKFGSLKGVFNASYGELKSILGEKKARAFVDTLEKRFIRKEEEKITDLSL
;
A
#
# COMPACT_ATOMS: atom_id res chain seq x y z
N MET A 1 24.45 7.21 3.51
CA MET A 1 23.14 7.63 4.03
C MET A 1 22.37 8.33 2.92
N LEU A 2 21.14 7.91 2.61
CA LEU A 2 20.25 8.63 1.70
C LEU A 2 19.20 9.35 2.56
N GLY A 3 19.49 10.56 3.02
CA GLY A 3 18.62 11.31 3.93
C GLY A 3 18.71 10.88 5.40
N ASN A 4 18.18 11.72 6.30
CA ASN A 4 18.36 11.57 7.76
C ASN A 4 17.60 10.38 8.40
N ASP A 5 16.77 9.64 7.64
CA ASP A 5 15.89 8.58 8.19
C ASP A 5 16.08 7.19 7.55
N THR A 6 16.98 7.07 6.57
CA THR A 6 17.17 5.85 5.77
C THR A 6 18.61 5.35 5.82
N CYS A 7 18.78 4.10 6.26
CA CYS A 7 20.02 3.34 6.14
C CYS A 7 20.00 2.46 4.89
N ILE A 8 21.10 2.49 4.14
CA ILE A 8 21.40 1.49 3.11
C ILE A 8 22.68 0.81 3.53
N GLU A 9 22.62 -0.51 3.69
CA GLU A 9 23.77 -1.36 3.97
C GLU A 9 24.02 -2.23 2.75
N ARG A 10 25.26 -2.27 2.26
CA ARG A 10 25.67 -3.13 1.15
C ARG A 10 26.63 -4.19 1.65
N LYS A 11 26.35 -5.45 1.32
CA LYS A 11 27.18 -6.61 1.69
C LYS A 11 27.36 -7.50 0.47
N THR A 12 28.56 -8.05 0.25
CA THR A 12 28.69 -9.09 -0.77
C THR A 12 27.93 -10.35 -0.34
N VAL A 13 27.56 -11.21 -1.28
CA VAL A 13 27.00 -12.54 -0.98
C VAL A 13 27.89 -13.33 -0.02
N ARG A 14 29.22 -13.33 -0.25
CA ARG A 14 30.18 -14.05 0.60
C ARG A 14 30.27 -13.45 2.00
N ASP A 15 30.33 -12.12 2.10
CA ASP A 15 30.31 -11.43 3.39
C ASP A 15 28.99 -11.64 4.14
N PHE A 16 27.87 -11.71 3.43
CA PHE A 16 26.56 -11.99 3.99
C PHE A 16 26.53 -13.39 4.60
N LEU A 17 26.94 -14.41 3.85
CA LEU A 17 27.05 -15.78 4.34
C LEU A 17 28.01 -15.89 5.53
N SER A 18 29.21 -15.30 5.45
CA SER A 18 30.15 -15.24 6.58
C SER A 18 29.50 -14.61 7.81
N SER A 19 28.78 -13.49 7.66
CA SER A 19 28.12 -12.85 8.80
C SER A 19 26.99 -13.65 9.45
N ILE A 20 26.39 -14.60 8.72
CA ILE A 20 25.45 -15.57 9.28
C ILE A 20 26.21 -16.60 10.11
N TYR A 21 27.27 -17.18 9.55
CA TYR A 21 28.09 -18.17 10.24
C TYR A 21 28.71 -17.61 11.53
N ASP A 22 29.15 -16.35 11.49
CA ASP A 22 29.70 -15.63 12.64
C ASP A 22 28.63 -15.16 13.65
N GLY A 23 27.33 -15.30 13.33
CA GLY A 23 26.21 -14.84 14.16
C GLY A 23 26.05 -13.31 14.26
N ARG A 24 26.86 -12.53 13.54
CA ARG A 24 26.88 -11.05 13.64
C ARG A 24 25.80 -10.35 12.81
N LEU A 25 25.26 -11.00 11.78
CA LEU A 25 24.31 -10.38 10.83
C LEU A 25 23.08 -9.81 11.55
N PHE A 26 22.46 -10.60 12.44
CA PHE A 26 21.23 -10.19 13.12
C PHE A 26 21.45 -9.08 14.14
N ASN A 27 22.63 -9.01 14.76
CA ASN A 27 23.00 -7.90 15.63
C ASN A 27 23.15 -6.58 14.85
N GLN A 28 23.74 -6.64 13.64
CA GLN A 28 23.82 -5.48 12.76
C GLN A 28 22.43 -5.02 12.31
N VAL A 29 21.58 -5.96 11.89
CA VAL A 29 20.19 -5.74 11.51
C VAL A 29 19.40 -5.05 12.64
N LYS A 30 19.48 -5.56 13.86
CA LYS A 30 18.82 -4.96 15.03
C LYS A 30 19.26 -3.52 15.27
N ARG A 31 20.57 -3.25 15.27
CA ARG A 31 21.13 -1.90 15.45
C ARG A 31 20.66 -0.92 14.38
N MET A 32 20.60 -1.35 13.12
CA MET A 32 20.10 -0.51 12.04
C MET A 32 18.62 -0.14 12.23
N ARG A 33 17.79 -1.06 12.72
CA ARG A 33 16.37 -0.76 12.99
C ARG A 33 16.15 0.19 14.15
N GLU A 34 17.02 0.14 15.16
CA GLU A 34 16.95 1.04 16.32
C GLU A 34 17.30 2.49 15.93
N LEU A 35 18.17 2.67 14.94
CA LEU A 35 18.69 3.99 14.55
C LEU A 35 17.96 4.61 13.35
N TYR A 36 17.35 3.80 12.48
CA TYR A 36 16.78 4.27 11.23
C TYR A 36 15.35 3.80 11.02
N LYS A 37 14.50 4.72 10.53
CA LYS A 37 13.10 4.44 10.22
C LYS A 37 12.95 3.48 9.03
N LYS A 38 13.84 3.59 8.04
CA LYS A 38 13.88 2.73 6.86
C LYS A 38 15.26 2.10 6.72
N VAL A 39 15.32 0.79 6.56
CA VAL A 39 16.57 0.06 6.32
C VAL A 39 16.43 -0.74 5.04
N VAL A 40 17.42 -0.61 4.16
CA VAL A 40 17.56 -1.40 2.94
C VAL A 40 18.89 -2.14 3.00
N LEU A 41 18.84 -3.47 2.88
CA LEU A 41 20.03 -4.31 2.78
C LEU A 41 20.21 -4.76 1.34
N ILE A 42 21.34 -4.40 0.74
CA ILE A 42 21.74 -4.81 -0.59
C ILE A 42 22.71 -5.98 -0.46
N VAL A 43 22.34 -7.13 -1.01
CA VAL A 43 23.19 -8.31 -1.13
C VAL A 43 23.78 -8.31 -2.55
N GLU A 44 25.02 -7.90 -2.69
CA GLU A 44 25.70 -7.77 -3.99
C GLU A 44 26.47 -9.03 -4.36
N GLY A 45 26.27 -9.51 -5.59
CA GLY A 45 26.92 -10.67 -6.17
C GLY A 45 25.92 -11.65 -6.78
N ASP A 46 26.43 -12.45 -7.70
CA ASP A 46 25.70 -13.53 -8.34
C ASP A 46 25.37 -14.66 -7.34
N LEU A 47 24.10 -15.06 -7.31
CA LEU A 47 23.59 -16.16 -6.47
C LEU A 47 23.67 -17.51 -7.17
N LEU A 48 23.89 -17.55 -8.50
CA LEU A 48 23.94 -18.80 -9.27
C LEU A 48 25.08 -19.70 -8.79
N GLY A 49 26.24 -19.10 -8.47
CA GLY A 49 27.43 -19.78 -7.97
C GLY A 49 27.36 -20.31 -6.52
N LEU A 50 26.22 -20.19 -5.85
CA LEU A 50 26.00 -20.77 -4.52
C LEU A 50 25.51 -22.22 -4.62
N ASP A 51 26.01 -23.07 -3.72
CA ASP A 51 25.51 -24.44 -3.60
C ASP A 51 24.10 -24.50 -2.94
N GLY A 52 23.49 -25.68 -2.91
CA GLY A 52 22.15 -25.86 -2.35
C GLY A 52 22.04 -25.53 -0.85
N ARG A 53 23.12 -25.77 -0.09
CA ARG A 53 23.16 -25.48 1.35
C ARG A 53 23.30 -23.98 1.59
N GLU A 54 24.20 -23.33 0.87
CA GLU A 54 24.40 -21.88 0.92
C GLU A 54 23.12 -21.13 0.53
N LYS A 55 22.42 -21.56 -0.54
CA LYS A 55 21.13 -21.00 -0.95
C LYS A 55 20.08 -21.12 0.16
N LYS A 56 19.98 -22.29 0.81
CA LYS A 56 19.03 -22.49 1.92
C LYS A 56 19.32 -21.55 3.08
N ILE A 57 20.59 -21.39 3.45
CA ILE A 57 21.02 -20.49 4.53
C ILE A 57 20.73 -19.04 4.17
N LEU A 58 21.10 -18.61 2.96
CA LEU A 58 20.84 -17.29 2.43
C LEU A 58 19.35 -16.95 2.48
N TYR A 59 18.49 -17.78 1.88
CA TYR A 59 17.05 -17.50 1.82
C TYR A 59 16.38 -17.55 3.19
N SER A 60 16.84 -18.42 4.10
CA SER A 60 16.34 -18.45 5.48
C SER A 60 16.66 -17.14 6.21
N ALA A 61 17.88 -16.64 6.09
CA ALA A 61 18.28 -15.38 6.69
C ALA A 61 17.56 -14.18 6.07
N ILE A 62 17.45 -14.13 4.73
CA ILE A 62 16.70 -13.07 4.03
C ILE A 62 15.24 -13.07 4.48
N SER A 63 14.59 -14.23 4.57
CA SER A 63 13.19 -14.34 5.02
C SER A 63 13.00 -13.78 6.42
N ARG A 64 13.92 -14.08 7.34
CA ARG A 64 13.89 -13.54 8.70
C ARG A 64 14.08 -12.03 8.72
N ILE A 65 15.03 -11.50 7.94
CA ILE A 65 15.30 -10.06 7.84
C ILE A 65 14.08 -9.31 7.30
N ILE A 66 13.40 -9.88 6.29
CA ILE A 66 12.15 -9.32 5.73
C ILE A 66 11.02 -9.34 6.76
N ALA A 67 10.88 -10.42 7.54
CA ALA A 67 9.90 -10.50 8.62
C ALA A 67 10.14 -9.43 9.71
N GLU A 68 11.37 -8.97 9.87
CA GLU A 68 11.74 -7.83 10.71
C GLU A 68 11.47 -6.46 10.04
N GLY A 69 10.82 -6.41 8.88
CA GLY A 69 10.44 -5.17 8.20
C GLY A 69 11.58 -4.46 7.48
N ILE A 70 12.70 -5.15 7.24
CA ILE A 70 13.82 -4.63 6.45
C ILE A 70 13.63 -5.02 4.98
N SER A 71 13.82 -4.07 4.08
CA SER A 71 13.84 -4.37 2.65
C SER A 71 15.17 -5.01 2.26
N VAL A 72 15.13 -6.11 1.52
CA VAL A 72 16.32 -6.79 1.00
C VAL A 72 16.27 -6.80 -0.52
N VAL A 73 17.38 -6.45 -1.17
CA VAL A 73 17.53 -6.49 -2.63
C VAL A 73 18.84 -7.20 -2.96
N ASN A 74 18.79 -8.13 -3.92
CA ASN A 74 20.00 -8.68 -4.51
C ASN A 74 20.34 -7.92 -5.80
N THR A 75 21.63 -7.66 -6.00
CA THR A 75 22.19 -7.06 -7.22
C THR A 75 23.32 -7.95 -7.70
N PRO A 76 23.45 -8.20 -9.01
CA PRO A 76 24.44 -9.16 -9.53
C PRO A 76 25.88 -8.67 -9.38
N ASP A 77 26.10 -7.36 -9.43
CA ASP A 77 27.42 -6.73 -9.41
C ASP A 77 27.34 -5.29 -8.89
N ARG A 78 28.51 -4.64 -8.84
CA ARG A 78 28.65 -3.26 -8.35
C ARG A 78 27.90 -2.24 -9.22
N ASP A 79 27.89 -2.42 -10.54
CA ASP A 79 27.27 -1.44 -11.44
C ASP A 79 25.76 -1.46 -11.24
N ALA A 80 25.17 -2.64 -11.12
CA ALA A 80 23.76 -2.82 -10.76
C ALA A 80 23.45 -2.29 -9.35
N THR A 81 24.36 -2.43 -8.38
CA THR A 81 24.23 -1.77 -7.05
C THR A 81 24.14 -0.26 -7.19
N VAL A 82 25.02 0.36 -7.98
CA VAL A 82 25.04 1.81 -8.17
C VAL A 82 23.75 2.27 -8.85
N GLU A 83 23.33 1.58 -9.91
CA GLU A 83 22.07 1.88 -10.62
C GLU A 83 20.86 1.78 -9.68
N PHE A 84 20.79 0.72 -8.87
CA PHE A 84 19.73 0.54 -7.88
C PHE A 84 19.70 1.68 -6.86
N ILE A 85 20.86 2.06 -6.30
CA ILE A 85 20.96 3.14 -5.31
C ILE A 85 20.55 4.49 -5.94
N ALA A 86 21.00 4.77 -7.17
CA ALA A 86 20.62 5.98 -7.90
C ALA A 86 19.11 6.05 -8.13
N SER A 87 18.50 4.96 -8.64
CA SER A 87 17.05 4.86 -8.84
C SER A 87 16.27 5.06 -7.54
N LEU A 88 16.75 4.48 -6.43
CA LEU A 88 16.14 4.61 -5.12
C LEU A 88 16.22 6.05 -4.58
N ALA A 89 17.32 6.75 -4.84
CA ALA A 89 17.49 8.15 -4.47
C ALA A 89 16.55 9.06 -5.27
N GLU A 90 16.44 8.86 -6.59
CA GLU A 90 15.55 9.65 -7.46
C GLU A 90 14.07 9.50 -7.07
N LYS A 91 13.61 8.27 -6.81
CA LYS A 91 12.24 8.01 -6.37
C LYS A 91 11.92 8.73 -5.07
N ARG A 92 12.85 8.73 -4.10
CA ARG A 92 12.69 9.44 -2.83
C ARG A 92 12.62 10.96 -3.02
N GLN A 93 13.46 11.54 -3.88
CA GLN A 93 13.38 12.97 -4.17
C GLN A 93 12.03 13.33 -4.79
N LYS A 94 11.53 12.52 -5.73
CA LYS A 94 10.21 12.68 -6.34
C LYS A 94 9.08 12.53 -5.31
N GLU A 95 9.15 11.59 -4.37
CA GLU A 95 8.19 11.47 -3.26
C GLU A 95 8.19 12.71 -2.36
N GLY A 96 9.37 13.26 -2.05
CA GLY A 96 9.51 14.52 -1.31
C GLY A 96 8.83 15.69 -2.02
N LEU A 97 9.07 15.83 -3.33
CA LEU A 97 8.41 16.81 -4.22
C LEU A 97 6.89 16.55 -4.36
N GLN A 98 6.48 15.28 -4.42
CA GLN A 98 5.07 14.88 -4.47
C GLN A 98 4.34 15.16 -3.16
N SER A 99 4.99 15.09 -2.00
CA SER A 99 4.36 15.47 -0.72
C SER A 99 3.97 16.95 -0.67
N ILE A 100 4.76 17.81 -1.32
CA ILE A 100 4.47 19.24 -1.50
C ILE A 100 3.34 19.41 -2.51
N THR A 101 3.33 18.60 -3.59
CA THR A 101 2.27 18.58 -4.60
C THR A 101 0.95 18.00 -4.07
N ALA A 102 0.99 17.06 -3.11
CA ALA A 102 -0.17 16.43 -2.48
C ALA A 102 -1.06 17.45 -1.76
N ARG A 103 -0.48 18.54 -1.24
CA ARG A 103 -1.26 19.67 -0.71
C ARG A 103 -2.11 20.38 -1.77
N ARG A 104 -1.68 20.42 -3.04
CA ARG A 104 -2.52 20.86 -4.18
C ARG A 104 -3.45 19.75 -4.67
N LYS A 105 -3.01 18.49 -4.61
CA LYS A 105 -3.78 17.30 -5.00
C LYS A 105 -5.03 17.09 -4.13
N GLY A 106 -5.05 17.57 -2.89
CA GLY A 106 -6.20 17.46 -1.99
C GLY A 106 -7.53 17.95 -2.59
N ARG A 107 -7.55 19.06 -3.35
CA ARG A 107 -8.78 19.57 -4.00
C ARG A 107 -9.25 18.73 -5.19
N VAL A 108 -8.31 18.17 -5.96
CA VAL A 108 -8.63 17.31 -7.11
C VAL A 108 -9.08 15.93 -6.61
N GLU A 109 -8.39 15.37 -5.62
CA GLU A 109 -8.79 14.12 -4.96
C GLU A 109 -10.14 14.26 -4.24
N GLU A 110 -10.47 15.39 -3.64
CA GLU A 110 -11.77 15.59 -2.99
C GLU A 110 -12.93 15.54 -4.00
N LYS A 111 -12.74 16.11 -5.20
CA LYS A 111 -13.68 15.98 -6.32
C LYS A 111 -13.78 14.54 -6.82
N GLU A 112 -12.64 13.86 -7.01
CA GLU A 112 -12.62 12.46 -7.47
C GLU A 112 -13.25 11.50 -6.45
N ARG A 113 -13.02 11.72 -5.15
CA ARG A 113 -13.62 10.94 -4.05
C ARG A 113 -15.14 11.10 -4.02
N THR A 114 -15.66 12.31 -4.16
CA THR A 114 -17.11 12.55 -4.20
C THR A 114 -17.78 11.90 -5.40
N LEU A 115 -17.14 11.95 -6.58
CA LEU A 115 -17.60 11.22 -7.76
C LEU A 115 -17.57 9.70 -7.56
N PHE A 116 -16.48 9.18 -6.97
CA PHE A 116 -16.30 7.75 -6.72
C PHE A 116 -17.34 7.17 -5.76
N ILE A 117 -17.65 7.89 -4.67
CA ILE A 117 -18.70 7.46 -3.72
C ILE A 117 -20.04 7.28 -4.42
N LEU A 118 -20.43 8.20 -5.32
CA LEU A 118 -21.68 8.07 -6.07
C LEU A 118 -21.65 6.94 -7.10
N GLN A 119 -20.48 6.65 -7.68
CA GLN A 119 -20.31 5.54 -8.63
C GLN A 119 -20.39 4.16 -7.95
N GLY A 120 -20.30 4.10 -6.62
CA GLY A 120 -20.58 2.89 -5.85
C GLY A 120 -22.05 2.46 -5.88
N PHE A 121 -22.97 3.33 -6.32
CA PHE A 121 -24.38 3.01 -6.40
C PHE A 121 -24.74 2.26 -7.71
N PRO A 122 -25.67 1.29 -7.65
CA PRO A 122 -26.03 0.49 -8.82
C PRO A 122 -26.47 1.34 -10.02
N GLY A 123 -25.75 1.19 -11.15
CA GLY A 123 -26.10 1.83 -12.41
C GLY A 123 -25.71 3.31 -12.51
N ILE A 124 -24.96 3.85 -11.54
CA ILE A 124 -24.41 5.22 -11.58
C ILE A 124 -22.95 5.16 -12.04
N GLY A 125 -22.67 5.75 -13.21
CA GLY A 125 -21.32 5.90 -13.75
C GLY A 125 -20.86 7.37 -13.77
N PRO A 126 -19.65 7.65 -14.28
CA PRO A 126 -19.00 8.96 -14.20
C PRO A 126 -19.89 10.15 -14.62
N LYS A 127 -20.58 10.01 -15.76
CA LYS A 127 -21.47 11.06 -16.29
C LYS A 127 -22.66 11.36 -15.37
N LEU A 128 -23.22 10.34 -14.72
CA LEU A 128 -24.37 10.52 -13.83
C LEU A 128 -23.93 11.07 -12.47
N SER A 129 -22.81 10.59 -11.92
CA SER A 129 -22.25 11.13 -10.68
C SER A 129 -21.92 12.62 -10.79
N GLU A 130 -21.39 13.08 -11.94
CA GLU A 130 -21.10 14.49 -12.15
C GLU A 130 -22.38 15.33 -12.27
N LYS A 131 -23.39 14.85 -13.03
CA LYS A 131 -24.70 15.52 -13.11
C LYS A 131 -25.38 15.68 -11.76
N LEU A 132 -25.32 14.65 -10.92
CA LEU A 132 -25.86 14.70 -9.56
C LEU A 132 -25.16 15.77 -8.71
N LEU A 133 -23.82 15.79 -8.69
CA LEU A 133 -23.06 16.79 -7.93
C LEU A 133 -23.26 18.22 -8.47
N ILE A 134 -23.39 18.41 -9.78
CA ILE A 134 -23.71 19.72 -10.36
C ILE A 134 -25.09 20.19 -9.91
N LYS A 135 -26.10 19.30 -9.90
CA LYS A 135 -27.48 19.66 -9.51
C LYS A 135 -27.61 19.94 -8.01
N PHE A 136 -27.04 19.07 -7.18
CA PHE A 136 -27.30 19.06 -5.74
C PHE A 136 -26.13 19.64 -4.90
N GLY A 137 -25.03 20.01 -5.54
CA GLY A 137 -23.89 20.74 -4.96
C GLY A 137 -22.97 19.93 -4.04
N SER A 138 -23.44 18.86 -3.42
CA SER A 138 -22.65 18.03 -2.49
C SER A 138 -23.24 16.62 -2.35
N LEU A 139 -22.47 15.67 -1.81
CA LEU A 139 -22.97 14.33 -1.46
C LEU A 139 -24.18 14.40 -0.51
N LYS A 140 -24.13 15.28 0.50
CA LYS A 140 -25.26 15.51 1.42
C LYS A 140 -26.50 15.97 0.67
N GLY A 141 -26.34 16.86 -0.32
CA GLY A 141 -27.43 17.30 -1.18
C GLY A 141 -28.01 16.15 -2.01
N VAL A 142 -27.15 15.30 -2.59
CA VAL A 142 -27.59 14.13 -3.38
C VAL A 142 -28.33 13.12 -2.51
N PHE A 143 -27.81 12.80 -1.32
CA PHE A 143 -28.41 11.81 -0.42
C PHE A 143 -29.70 12.25 0.24
N ASN A 144 -29.94 13.57 0.31
CA ASN A 144 -31.18 14.14 0.84
C ASN A 144 -32.18 14.54 -0.26
N ALA A 145 -31.84 14.35 -1.54
CA ALA A 145 -32.72 14.68 -2.65
C ALA A 145 -33.96 13.77 -2.65
N SER A 146 -35.12 14.33 -3.05
CA SER A 146 -36.35 13.54 -3.14
C SER A 146 -36.29 12.51 -4.28
N TYR A 147 -37.11 11.45 -4.19
CA TYR A 147 -37.21 10.44 -5.24
C TYR A 147 -37.55 11.06 -6.62
N GLY A 148 -38.42 12.06 -6.66
CA GLY A 148 -38.77 12.76 -7.90
C GLY A 148 -37.59 13.49 -8.54
N GLU A 149 -36.78 14.18 -7.73
CA GLU A 149 -35.58 14.87 -8.19
C GLU A 149 -34.52 13.88 -8.68
N LEU A 150 -34.30 12.78 -7.96
CA LEU A 150 -33.38 11.71 -8.37
C LEU A 150 -33.86 11.04 -9.67
N LYS A 151 -35.17 10.75 -9.79
CA LYS A 151 -35.78 10.15 -11.00
C LYS A 151 -35.57 11.03 -12.23
N SER A 152 -35.62 12.35 -12.09
CA SER A 152 -35.41 13.27 -13.21
C SER A 152 -34.02 13.16 -13.85
N ILE A 153 -33.00 12.75 -13.08
CA ILE A 153 -31.61 12.62 -13.55
C ILE A 153 -31.25 11.18 -13.88
N LEU A 154 -31.65 10.23 -13.03
CA LEU A 154 -31.24 8.83 -13.09
C LEU A 154 -32.20 7.96 -13.90
N GLY A 155 -33.44 8.39 -14.07
CA GLY A 155 -34.54 7.56 -14.53
C GLY A 155 -35.07 6.62 -13.43
N GLU A 156 -36.27 6.09 -13.65
CA GLU A 156 -37.06 5.33 -12.67
C GLU A 156 -36.28 4.19 -12.00
N LYS A 157 -35.75 3.26 -12.81
CA LYS A 157 -35.09 2.05 -12.30
C LYS A 157 -33.88 2.37 -11.42
N LYS A 158 -33.07 3.36 -11.82
CA LYS A 158 -31.83 3.72 -11.11
C LYS A 158 -32.13 4.55 -9.87
N ALA A 159 -33.10 5.47 -9.93
CA ALA A 159 -33.52 6.24 -8.77
C ALA A 159 -34.08 5.34 -7.67
N ARG A 160 -34.87 4.31 -8.04
CA ARG A 160 -35.36 3.32 -7.08
C ARG A 160 -34.22 2.54 -6.42
N ALA A 161 -33.32 1.97 -7.24
CA ALA A 161 -32.15 1.24 -6.73
C ALA A 161 -31.24 2.11 -5.83
N PHE A 162 -31.14 3.41 -6.12
CA PHE A 162 -30.40 4.36 -5.30
C PHE A 162 -31.02 4.52 -3.92
N VAL A 163 -32.33 4.79 -3.85
CA VAL A 163 -33.08 4.90 -2.59
C VAL A 163 -33.05 3.60 -1.81
N ASP A 164 -33.30 2.46 -2.46
CA ASP A 164 -33.23 1.13 -1.84
C ASP A 164 -31.85 0.88 -1.20
N THR A 165 -30.77 1.35 -1.85
CA THR A 165 -29.41 1.23 -1.33
C THR A 165 -29.19 2.10 -0.09
N LEU A 166 -29.73 3.33 -0.08
CA LEU A 166 -29.63 4.24 1.07
C LEU A 166 -30.41 3.74 2.29
N GLU A 167 -31.56 3.11 2.07
CA GLU A 167 -32.45 2.66 3.14
C GLU A 167 -32.12 1.25 3.67
N LYS A 168 -31.23 0.52 2.98
CA LYS A 168 -30.89 -0.86 3.35
C LYS A 168 -30.28 -0.92 4.75
N ARG A 169 -30.97 -1.57 5.68
CA ARG A 169 -30.48 -1.80 7.05
C ARG A 169 -29.28 -2.74 7.03
N PHE A 170 -28.25 -2.36 7.80
CA PHE A 170 -27.11 -3.22 8.06
C PHE A 170 -27.51 -4.33 9.04
N ILE A 171 -27.33 -5.59 8.65
CA ILE A 171 -27.60 -6.76 9.49
C ILE A 171 -26.25 -7.37 9.85
N ARG A 172 -25.87 -7.34 11.14
CA ARG A 172 -24.73 -8.10 11.65
C ARG A 172 -25.14 -9.57 11.79
N LYS A 173 -24.39 -10.49 11.17
CA LYS A 173 -24.54 -11.92 11.43
C LYS A 173 -23.68 -12.31 12.64
N GLU A 174 -24.21 -12.18 13.84
CA GLU A 174 -23.63 -12.78 15.05
C GLU A 174 -24.77 -13.30 15.93
N GLU A 175 -25.19 -14.55 15.72
CA GLU A 175 -25.96 -15.39 16.65
C GLU A 175 -26.13 -16.79 16.03
N GLU A 176 -25.10 -17.65 16.11
CA GLU A 176 -25.26 -19.07 15.76
C GLU A 176 -24.27 -20.02 16.49
N LYS A 177 -23.63 -19.60 17.59
CA LYS A 177 -22.60 -20.43 18.28
C LYS A 177 -22.65 -20.47 19.82
N ILE A 178 -23.80 -20.27 20.48
CA ILE A 178 -23.90 -20.41 21.96
C ILE A 178 -25.00 -21.41 22.41
N THR A 179 -25.36 -22.40 21.59
CA THR A 179 -26.31 -23.46 22.03
C THR A 179 -25.73 -24.88 22.05
N ASP A 180 -24.44 -25.08 21.79
CA ASP A 180 -23.85 -26.43 21.67
C ASP A 180 -22.84 -26.79 22.77
N LEU A 181 -22.92 -26.16 23.96
CA LEU A 181 -22.12 -26.52 25.14
C LEU A 181 -22.97 -26.68 26.41
N SER A 182 -24.08 -27.42 26.28
CA SER A 182 -24.75 -28.04 27.42
C SER A 182 -25.13 -29.48 27.08
N LEU A 183 -24.12 -30.35 27.04
CA LEU A 183 -24.23 -31.79 27.31
C LEU A 183 -23.01 -32.21 28.12
#